data_AF-F0H6G8-F1
#
_entry.id   AF-F0H6G8-F1
#
_cell.length_a   1.000
_cell.length_b   1.000
_cell.length_c   1.000
_cell.angle_alpha   90.00
_cell.angle_beta   90.00
_cell.angle_gamma   90.00
#
_symmetry.space_group_name_H-M   'P 1'
#
loop_
_entity.id
_entity.type
_entity.pdbx_description
1 polymer ?
#
loop_
_entity_poly.entity_id
_entity_poly.type
_entity_poly.pdbx_seq_one_letter_code
_entity_poly.pdbx_strand_id
1 'polypeptide(L)'
;MACSLPSDTAETNEKSGNPLIEYGYDAEVDTVTGYYGKPILHLTSFVNNTIQLSCPTPNRWKGFYTWKGFRISDFYVKMGEASFKGMNAAVLSPITMTTAVDTITDSIFTDRLLAIEYKGRRWVYTNVIRNTEAETMLSFENITAGEEGIELSFEAGQGYKYAYNILINMYDGQPCLSNIYVDEHNSSAKYQATHQFDFTSFGDEGDFPLYRYRRHFPMLLRMGNYDAFGE
;
A
#
# COMPACT_ATOMS: atom_id res chain seq x y z
N MET A 1 -44.66 -5.10 43.17
CA MET A 1 -43.45 -4.41 43.67
C MET A 1 -42.51 -4.25 42.50
N ALA A 2 -42.37 -3.02 42.01
CA ALA A 2 -41.40 -2.62 41.01
C ALA A 2 -40.26 -1.92 41.74
N CYS A 3 -39.02 -2.30 41.46
CA CYS A 3 -37.83 -1.58 41.92
C CYS A 3 -37.06 -1.11 40.69
N SER A 4 -37.10 0.21 40.49
CA SER A 4 -36.32 0.98 39.54
C SER A 4 -34.85 1.01 39.94
N LEU A 5 -33.94 1.08 38.97
CA LEU A 5 -32.55 1.50 39.16
C LEU A 5 -32.28 2.75 38.30
N PRO A 6 -31.37 3.64 38.74
CA PRO A 6 -31.33 5.02 38.30
C PRO A 6 -30.58 5.19 36.97
N SER A 7 -31.11 6.06 36.14
CA SER A 7 -30.38 6.72 35.05
C SER A 7 -29.56 7.86 35.64
N ASP A 8 -28.25 7.84 35.43
CA ASP A 8 -27.49 9.08 35.34
C ASP A 8 -26.29 8.91 34.41
N THR A 9 -26.19 9.91 33.54
CA THR A 9 -25.18 10.23 32.55
C THR A 9 -23.75 10.13 33.06
N ALA A 10 -22.89 9.46 32.29
CA ALA A 10 -21.46 9.73 32.28
C ALA A 10 -21.04 9.96 30.82
N GLU A 11 -20.73 11.21 30.49
CA GLU A 11 -19.93 11.58 29.33
C GLU A 11 -18.61 10.83 29.40
N THR A 12 -18.32 9.95 28.44
CA THR A 12 -16.96 9.48 28.20
C THR A 12 -16.33 10.33 27.10
N ASN A 13 -15.68 11.40 27.54
CA ASN A 13 -14.54 11.97 26.85
C ASN A 13 -13.45 10.90 26.78
N GLU A 14 -13.14 10.40 25.58
CA GLU A 14 -11.81 9.91 25.18
C GLU A 14 -11.83 9.55 23.68
N LYS A 15 -11.59 10.52 22.80
CA LYS A 15 -11.07 10.24 21.44
C LYS A 15 -9.56 10.44 21.46
N SER A 16 -8.89 9.45 22.04
CA SER A 16 -7.46 9.22 21.96
C SER A 16 -7.27 7.73 21.66
N GLY A 17 -6.70 7.41 20.50
CA GLY A 17 -6.09 6.10 20.25
C GLY A 17 -6.77 5.22 19.19
N ASN A 18 -6.17 5.20 17.99
CA ASN A 18 -5.77 4.02 17.19
C ASN A 18 -5.90 4.29 15.68
N PRO A 19 -4.79 4.56 14.95
CA PRO A 19 -4.79 4.60 13.49
C PRO A 19 -4.44 3.23 12.89
N LEU A 20 -5.02 2.15 13.41
CA LEU A 20 -5.05 0.84 12.77
C LEU A 20 -6.48 0.35 12.81
N ILE A 21 -7.31 0.88 11.91
CA ILE A 21 -8.55 0.23 11.55
C ILE A 21 -8.15 -0.79 10.47
N GLU A 22 -7.95 -2.04 10.90
CA GLU A 22 -8.08 -3.21 10.03
C GLU A 22 -9.42 -3.11 9.29
N TYR A 23 -9.39 -3.27 7.96
CA TYR A 23 -10.30 -4.06 7.12
C TYR A 23 -10.16 -3.59 5.66
N GLY A 24 -9.76 -4.54 4.81
CA GLY A 24 -9.41 -4.35 3.39
C GLY A 24 -8.50 -5.45 2.84
N TYR A 25 -8.08 -6.40 3.68
CA TYR A 25 -7.15 -7.48 3.34
C TYR A 25 -7.91 -8.71 2.81
N ASP A 26 -7.68 -9.07 1.54
CA ASP A 26 -8.05 -10.37 1.01
C ASP A 26 -6.90 -11.35 1.29
N ALA A 27 -7.07 -12.11 2.36
CA ALA A 27 -6.10 -13.10 2.81
C ALA A 27 -5.88 -14.20 1.78
N GLU A 28 -6.86 -14.58 0.98
CA GLU A 28 -6.75 -15.76 0.11
C GLU A 28 -6.01 -15.42 -1.19
N VAL A 29 -6.18 -14.23 -1.76
CA VAL A 29 -5.55 -13.88 -3.05
C VAL A 29 -4.05 -13.58 -2.91
N ASP A 30 -3.61 -13.01 -1.78
CA ASP A 30 -2.19 -12.69 -1.52
C ASP A 30 -1.42 -13.79 -0.77
N THR A 31 -2.09 -14.81 -0.20
CA THR A 31 -1.41 -15.95 0.45
C THR A 31 -1.18 -17.15 -0.48
N VAL A 32 -1.89 -17.26 -1.61
CA VAL A 32 -1.84 -18.47 -2.45
C VAL A 32 -0.53 -18.62 -3.25
N THR A 33 0.27 -17.56 -3.40
CA THR A 33 1.63 -17.63 -3.96
C THR A 33 2.55 -16.62 -3.28
N GLY A 34 3.12 -16.99 -2.13
CA GLY A 34 4.09 -16.15 -1.45
C GLY A 34 5.37 -15.91 -2.26
N TYR A 35 6.22 -14.97 -1.84
CA TYR A 35 7.41 -14.55 -2.60
C TYR A 35 8.47 -15.67 -2.64
N TYR A 36 8.87 -16.12 -3.83
CA TYR A 36 9.69 -17.33 -4.04
C TYR A 36 9.08 -18.60 -3.42
N GLY A 37 7.75 -18.71 -3.47
CA GLY A 37 7.02 -19.84 -2.87
C GLY A 37 7.04 -19.86 -1.33
N LYS A 38 7.47 -18.75 -0.68
CA LYS A 38 7.51 -18.62 0.78
C LYS A 38 6.39 -17.72 1.30
N PRO A 39 5.71 -18.09 2.39
CA PRO A 39 4.59 -17.32 2.91
C PRO A 39 5.03 -15.91 3.30
N ILE A 40 4.20 -14.93 2.97
CA ILE A 40 4.36 -13.55 3.41
C ILE A 40 3.74 -13.42 4.80
N LEU A 41 4.50 -12.84 5.72
CA LEU A 41 4.11 -12.63 7.10
C LEU A 41 3.78 -11.15 7.28
N HIS A 42 2.55 -10.82 7.72
CA HIS A 42 2.10 -9.44 7.94
C HIS A 42 2.65 -8.88 9.26
N LEU A 43 3.96 -8.64 9.31
CA LEU A 43 4.67 -8.34 10.55
C LEU A 43 4.98 -6.86 10.74
N THR A 44 4.62 -5.99 9.81
CA THR A 44 4.89 -4.55 9.93
C THR A 44 4.05 -3.90 11.01
N SER A 45 4.69 -3.12 11.87
CA SER A 45 4.05 -2.23 12.84
C SER A 45 4.40 -0.77 12.54
N PHE A 46 3.44 0.13 12.71
CA PHE A 46 3.63 1.57 12.63
C PHE A 46 3.10 2.25 13.89
N VAL A 47 4.00 2.63 14.80
CA VAL A 47 3.65 3.24 16.09
C VAL A 47 4.60 4.39 16.37
N ASN A 48 4.08 5.54 16.83
CA ASN A 48 4.89 6.72 17.16
C ASN A 48 5.85 7.13 16.02
N ASN A 49 5.33 7.20 14.79
CA ASN A 49 6.08 7.47 13.56
C ASN A 49 7.20 6.45 13.26
N THR A 50 7.22 5.29 13.93
CA THR A 50 8.25 4.26 13.75
C THR A 50 7.70 3.08 12.96
N ILE A 51 8.35 2.73 11.85
CA ILE A 51 8.08 1.54 11.04
C ILE A 51 9.07 0.44 11.45
N GLN A 52 8.57 -0.68 11.94
CA GLN A 52 9.41 -1.82 12.34
C GLN A 52 8.65 -3.14 12.29
N LEU A 53 9.39 -4.25 12.36
CA LEU A 53 8.79 -5.58 12.52
C LEU A 53 8.18 -5.73 13.93
N SER A 54 7.07 -6.45 14.00
CA SER A 54 6.36 -6.83 15.23
C SER A 54 7.08 -7.96 15.96
N CYS A 55 7.90 -8.73 15.24
CA CYS A 55 8.86 -9.65 15.80
C CYS A 55 10.25 -8.99 15.91
N PRO A 56 11.17 -9.54 16.71
CA PRO A 56 12.54 -9.04 16.76
C PRO A 56 13.19 -8.96 15.38
N THR A 57 13.68 -7.78 15.01
CA THR A 57 14.47 -7.62 13.77
C THR A 57 15.75 -8.44 13.87
N PRO A 58 16.10 -9.24 12.85
CA PRO A 58 17.30 -10.07 12.94
C PRO A 58 18.56 -9.20 13.03
N ASN A 59 19.56 -9.68 13.77
CA ASN A 59 20.72 -8.89 14.21
C ASN A 59 21.42 -8.10 13.09
N ARG A 60 21.54 -8.70 11.90
CA ARG A 60 22.20 -8.10 10.73
C ARG A 60 21.50 -6.85 10.17
N TRP A 61 20.24 -6.60 10.57
CA TRP A 61 19.44 -5.45 10.14
C TRP A 61 18.92 -4.64 11.33
N LYS A 62 19.57 -4.76 12.49
CA LYS A 62 19.24 -3.93 13.64
C LYS A 62 19.65 -2.50 13.39
N GLY A 63 18.71 -1.59 13.62
CA GLY A 63 18.94 -0.16 13.51
C GLY A 63 17.74 0.53 12.85
N PHE A 64 17.88 1.84 12.71
CA PHE A 64 16.88 2.69 12.12
C PHE A 64 17.52 3.85 11.37
N TYR A 65 16.90 4.23 10.26
CA TYR A 65 17.13 5.50 9.58
C TYR A 65 15.91 6.40 9.68
N THR A 66 16.04 7.65 9.22
CA THR A 66 14.94 8.61 9.24
C THR A 66 14.60 9.08 7.83
N TRP A 67 13.32 9.30 7.58
CA TRP A 67 12.83 9.88 6.34
C TRP A 67 11.54 10.65 6.61
N LYS A 68 11.49 11.96 6.29
CA LYS A 68 10.29 12.81 6.46
C LYS A 68 9.62 12.69 7.86
N GLY A 69 10.43 12.48 8.90
CA GLY A 69 9.99 12.29 10.29
C GLY A 69 9.44 10.91 10.62
N PHE A 70 9.47 9.96 9.68
CA PHE A 70 9.45 8.54 9.99
C PHE A 70 10.79 8.10 10.59
N ARG A 71 10.73 7.20 11.55
CA ARG A 71 11.86 6.36 11.98
C ARG A 71 11.65 4.97 11.40
N ILE A 72 12.49 4.53 10.48
CA ILE A 72 12.26 3.32 9.68
C ILE A 72 13.32 2.30 10.03
N SER A 73 12.92 1.08 10.37
CA SER A 73 13.86 -0.01 10.63
C SER A 73 14.76 -0.25 9.42
N ASP A 74 16.04 -0.47 9.66
CA ASP A 74 17.02 -0.79 8.60
C ASP A 74 16.70 -2.09 7.85
N PHE A 75 15.70 -2.85 8.29
CA PHE A 75 15.13 -3.98 7.55
C PHE A 75 14.40 -3.56 6.26
N TYR A 76 13.95 -2.31 6.15
CA TYR A 76 13.27 -1.75 4.99
C TYR A 76 14.18 -0.85 4.17
N VAL A 77 14.31 -1.11 2.87
CA VAL A 77 15.01 -0.26 1.91
C VAL A 77 14.02 0.63 1.19
N LYS A 78 14.36 1.92 1.05
CA LYS A 78 13.61 2.85 0.22
C LYS A 78 13.93 2.59 -1.25
N MET A 79 12.98 2.04 -1.99
CA MET A 79 13.12 1.67 -3.40
C MET A 79 12.94 2.86 -4.34
N GLY A 80 12.13 3.82 -3.93
CA GLY A 80 11.85 5.04 -4.69
C GLY A 80 11.10 6.05 -3.83
N GLU A 81 11.12 7.31 -4.26
CA GLU A 81 10.34 8.37 -3.64
C GLU A 81 9.90 9.40 -4.67
N ALA A 82 8.76 10.03 -4.41
CA ALA A 82 8.27 11.15 -5.18
C ALA A 82 7.66 12.22 -4.28
N SER A 83 7.53 13.43 -4.81
CA SER A 83 6.98 14.56 -4.07
C SER A 83 6.11 15.41 -4.98
N PHE A 84 4.86 15.63 -4.57
CA PHE A 84 3.88 16.42 -5.31
C PHE A 84 3.11 17.33 -4.37
N LYS A 85 3.14 18.64 -4.61
CA LYS A 85 2.42 19.67 -3.80
C LYS A 85 2.57 19.49 -2.27
N GLY A 86 3.77 19.10 -1.83
CA GLY A 86 4.10 18.88 -0.41
C GLY A 86 3.71 17.51 0.15
N MET A 87 3.04 16.66 -0.62
CA MET A 87 2.88 15.23 -0.32
C MET A 87 4.13 14.50 -0.73
N ASN A 88 4.82 13.88 0.22
CA ASN A 88 6.02 13.09 0.01
C ASN A 88 5.63 11.61 0.14
N ALA A 89 5.95 10.79 -0.85
CA ALA A 89 5.63 9.38 -0.84
C ALA A 89 6.87 8.54 -1.14
N ALA A 90 6.98 7.38 -0.50
CA ALA A 90 8.09 6.45 -0.69
C ALA A 90 7.59 5.01 -0.71
N VAL A 91 8.20 4.21 -1.58
CA VAL A 91 8.05 2.76 -1.59
C VAL A 91 9.17 2.16 -0.75
N LEU A 92 8.78 1.39 0.27
CA LEU A 92 9.71 0.67 1.14
C LEU A 92 9.58 -0.82 0.88
N SER A 93 10.69 -1.50 0.63
CA SER A 93 10.73 -2.95 0.45
C SER A 93 11.55 -3.61 1.56
N PRO A 94 11.11 -4.73 2.14
CA PRO A 94 11.97 -5.55 2.99
C PRO A 94 13.24 -5.93 2.25
N ILE A 95 14.40 -5.91 2.92
CA ILE A 95 15.68 -6.33 2.33
C ILE A 95 15.59 -7.73 1.72
N THR A 96 14.80 -8.62 2.31
CA THR A 96 14.57 -9.99 1.86
C THR A 96 13.80 -10.10 0.53
N MET A 97 13.18 -9.01 0.08
CA MET A 97 12.48 -8.87 -1.19
C MET A 97 13.21 -7.94 -2.17
N THR A 98 14.51 -7.72 -1.95
CA THR A 98 15.38 -7.00 -2.87
C THR A 98 16.33 -7.97 -3.56
N THR A 99 16.77 -7.62 -4.77
CA THR A 99 17.68 -8.44 -5.60
C THR A 99 19.09 -8.62 -5.02
N ALA A 100 19.37 -8.04 -3.85
CA ALA A 100 20.70 -7.97 -3.25
C ALA A 100 21.00 -9.07 -2.22
N VAL A 101 20.17 -10.12 -2.08
CA VAL A 101 20.33 -11.13 -1.01
C VAL A 101 20.30 -12.56 -1.54
N ASP A 102 21.49 -13.14 -1.73
CA ASP A 102 21.69 -14.51 -2.26
C ASP A 102 21.45 -15.65 -1.24
N THR A 103 21.13 -15.36 0.03
CA THR A 103 20.98 -16.39 1.07
C THR A 103 19.71 -16.17 1.90
N ILE A 104 18.68 -16.96 1.57
CA ILE A 104 17.31 -16.79 2.03
C ILE A 104 16.82 -18.02 2.80
N THR A 105 17.65 -18.67 3.62
CA THR A 105 17.15 -19.81 4.43
C THR A 105 16.38 -19.34 5.67
N ASP A 106 16.78 -18.21 6.27
CA ASP A 106 16.16 -17.64 7.50
C ASP A 106 15.50 -16.26 7.27
N SER A 107 15.08 -15.97 6.05
CA SER A 107 14.50 -14.67 5.69
C SER A 107 13.05 -14.52 6.13
N ILE A 108 12.75 -13.38 6.73
CA ILE A 108 11.37 -12.93 6.99
C ILE A 108 10.86 -12.28 5.71
N PHE A 109 9.77 -12.79 5.16
CA PHE A 109 9.03 -12.14 4.08
C PHE A 109 7.86 -11.40 4.69
N THR A 110 7.72 -10.13 4.39
CA THR A 110 6.66 -9.25 4.92
C THR A 110 6.27 -8.24 3.87
N ASP A 111 5.25 -7.44 4.14
CA ASP A 111 4.73 -6.49 3.16
C ASP A 111 5.73 -5.42 2.74
N ARG A 112 5.73 -5.13 1.43
CA ARG A 112 6.18 -3.86 0.89
C ARG A 112 5.19 -2.77 1.27
N LEU A 113 5.71 -1.57 1.51
CA LEU A 113 4.97 -0.49 2.12
C LEU A 113 4.96 0.74 1.22
N LEU A 114 3.82 1.42 1.18
CA LEU A 114 3.75 2.81 0.73
C LEU A 114 3.70 3.72 1.97
N ALA A 115 4.74 4.51 2.17
CA ALA A 115 4.82 5.52 3.22
C ALA A 115 4.52 6.90 2.64
N ILE A 116 3.59 7.64 3.25
CA ILE A 116 3.20 9.00 2.82
C ILE A 116 3.36 9.97 3.98
N GLU A 117 4.00 11.11 3.74
CA GLU A 117 4.01 12.27 4.62
C GLU A 117 3.35 13.47 3.93
N TYR A 118 2.46 14.16 4.66
CA TYR A 118 1.88 15.41 4.21
C TYR A 118 1.61 16.33 5.40
N LYS A 119 2.21 17.52 5.38
CA LYS A 119 2.01 18.56 6.41
C LYS A 119 2.21 18.03 7.85
N GLY A 120 3.21 17.17 8.04
CA GLY A 120 3.56 16.59 9.34
C GLY A 120 2.74 15.36 9.74
N ARG A 121 1.70 14.99 8.97
CA ARG A 121 0.94 13.74 9.13
C ARG A 121 1.58 12.62 8.32
N ARG A 122 1.46 11.39 8.80
CA ARG A 122 2.18 10.21 8.28
C ARG A 122 1.24 9.01 8.18
N TRP A 123 1.29 8.34 7.03
CA TRP A 123 0.53 7.12 6.75
C TRP A 123 1.47 6.03 6.23
N VAL A 124 1.14 4.78 6.54
CA VAL A 124 1.86 3.60 6.06
C VAL A 124 0.82 2.61 5.59
N TYR A 125 0.90 2.22 4.32
CA TYR A 125 -0.03 1.29 3.69
C TYR A 125 0.72 0.01 3.32
N THR A 126 0.28 -1.11 3.87
CA THR A 126 0.73 -2.44 3.45
C THR A 126 -0.01 -2.89 2.19
N ASN A 127 -1.26 -2.47 2.02
CA ASN A 127 -2.24 -2.95 1.05
C ASN A 127 -2.18 -2.33 -0.37
N VAL A 128 -1.19 -1.47 -0.67
CA VAL A 128 -1.12 -0.75 -1.96
C VAL A 128 -0.08 -1.34 -2.91
N ILE A 129 1.14 -1.58 -2.42
CA ILE A 129 2.27 -2.09 -3.21
C ILE A 129 2.19 -3.61 -3.30
N ARG A 130 2.45 -4.19 -4.47
CA ARG A 130 2.44 -5.65 -4.62
C ARG A 130 3.67 -6.29 -4.00
N ASN A 131 3.48 -7.46 -3.41
CA ASN A 131 4.56 -8.28 -2.87
C ASN A 131 5.08 -9.33 -3.88
N THR A 132 4.80 -9.16 -5.17
CA THR A 132 5.10 -10.16 -6.20
C THR A 132 6.58 -10.29 -6.53
N GLU A 133 6.94 -11.44 -7.10
CA GLU A 133 8.26 -11.78 -7.60
C GLU A 133 8.72 -10.77 -8.66
N ALA A 134 9.68 -9.93 -8.29
CA ALA A 134 10.46 -9.19 -9.26
C ALA A 134 11.42 -10.17 -9.94
N GLU A 135 10.92 -10.96 -10.90
CA GLU A 135 11.84 -11.48 -11.91
C GLU A 135 12.41 -10.26 -12.62
N THR A 136 13.73 -10.08 -12.52
CA THR A 136 14.52 -8.92 -12.92
C THR A 136 14.40 -8.53 -14.39
N MET A 137 13.57 -9.21 -15.18
CA MET A 137 13.26 -8.85 -16.56
C MET A 137 11.77 -8.53 -16.82
N LEU A 138 10.84 -8.82 -15.90
CA LEU A 138 9.41 -8.94 -16.22
C LEU A 138 8.43 -8.21 -15.30
N SER A 139 8.89 -7.52 -14.26
CA SER A 139 8.02 -6.58 -13.54
C SER A 139 8.74 -5.33 -13.09
N PHE A 140 8.03 -4.21 -13.15
CA PHE A 140 8.54 -2.88 -12.80
C PHE A 140 7.51 -2.19 -11.91
N GLU A 141 7.94 -1.76 -10.73
CA GLU A 141 7.16 -0.86 -9.89
C GLU A 141 7.95 0.43 -9.69
N ASN A 142 7.30 1.56 -9.93
CA ASN A 142 7.93 2.86 -9.85
C ASN A 142 7.01 3.90 -9.23
N ILE A 143 7.60 4.87 -8.55
CA ILE A 143 6.88 5.97 -7.92
C ILE A 143 7.43 7.28 -8.48
N THR A 144 6.55 8.09 -9.05
CA THR A 144 6.88 9.35 -9.72
C THR A 144 5.95 10.46 -9.27
N ALA A 145 6.39 11.70 -9.47
CA ALA A 145 5.49 12.86 -9.38
C ALA A 145 4.85 13.03 -10.76
N GLY A 146 3.55 12.78 -10.84
CA GLY A 146 2.74 13.05 -12.02
C GLY A 146 2.35 14.52 -12.14
N GLU A 147 1.58 14.83 -13.18
CA GLU A 147 1.05 16.20 -13.37
C GLU A 147 -0.02 16.55 -12.33
N GLU A 148 -0.80 15.55 -11.91
CA GLU A 148 -1.98 15.74 -11.07
C GLU A 148 -1.87 15.13 -9.69
N GLY A 149 -0.81 14.36 -9.38
CA GLY A 149 -0.68 13.61 -8.13
C GLY A 149 0.64 12.83 -8.03
N ILE A 150 0.73 11.96 -7.03
CA ILE A 150 1.79 10.94 -6.99
C ILE A 150 1.32 9.75 -7.81
N GLU A 151 2.14 9.32 -8.76
CA GLU A 151 1.87 8.16 -9.60
C GLU A 151 2.64 6.95 -9.08
N LEU A 152 1.95 5.83 -8.97
CA LEU A 152 2.55 4.54 -8.74
C LEU A 152 2.25 3.64 -9.93
N SER A 153 3.30 3.32 -10.68
CA SER A 153 3.25 2.44 -11.85
C SER A 153 3.56 1.01 -11.46
N PHE A 154 2.84 0.07 -12.05
CA PHE A 154 3.13 -1.35 -12.00
C PHE A 154 3.04 -1.94 -13.41
N GLU A 155 4.03 -2.73 -13.78
CA GLU A 155 4.06 -3.50 -15.01
C GLU A 155 4.43 -4.95 -14.69
N ALA A 156 3.77 -5.93 -15.30
CA ALA A 156 4.16 -7.35 -15.15
C ALA A 156 3.91 -8.22 -16.39
N GLY A 157 4.79 -9.20 -16.58
CA GLY A 157 4.70 -10.29 -17.56
C GLY A 157 5.60 -10.14 -18.80
N GLN A 158 5.90 -11.26 -19.48
CA GLN A 158 6.61 -11.24 -20.77
C GLN A 158 5.83 -10.44 -21.82
N GLY A 159 6.40 -9.29 -22.20
CA GLY A 159 5.84 -8.41 -23.21
C GLY A 159 4.75 -7.45 -22.71
N TYR A 160 4.80 -7.00 -21.46
CA TYR A 160 3.94 -5.92 -20.93
C TYR A 160 2.43 -6.15 -21.08
N LYS A 161 1.96 -7.40 -20.97
CA LYS A 161 0.53 -7.73 -21.15
C LYS A 161 -0.39 -6.98 -20.17
N TYR A 162 0.18 -6.50 -19.08
CA TYR A 162 -0.53 -5.79 -18.05
C TYR A 162 0.36 -4.71 -17.42
N ALA A 163 -0.07 -3.46 -17.59
CA ALA A 163 0.47 -2.32 -16.89
C ALA A 163 -0.68 -1.52 -16.28
N TYR A 164 -0.48 -0.99 -15.09
CA TYR A 164 -1.41 -0.02 -14.50
C TYR A 164 -0.67 1.08 -13.77
N ASN A 165 -1.26 2.26 -13.76
CA ASN A 165 -0.82 3.41 -12.99
C ASN A 165 -1.95 3.80 -12.06
N ILE A 166 -1.65 3.90 -10.75
CA ILE A 166 -2.58 4.52 -9.81
C ILE A 166 -2.12 5.93 -9.50
N LEU A 167 -3.06 6.87 -9.52
CA LEU A 167 -2.84 8.25 -9.15
C LEU A 167 -3.35 8.48 -7.74
N ILE A 168 -2.48 9.01 -6.90
CA ILE A 168 -2.73 9.26 -5.48
C ILE A 168 -2.71 10.76 -5.23
N ASN A 169 -3.74 11.24 -4.54
CA ASN A 169 -3.89 12.64 -4.16
C ASN A 169 -4.35 12.79 -2.72
N MET A 170 -4.21 14.01 -2.20
CA MET A 170 -4.81 14.37 -0.91
C MET A 170 -6.24 14.84 -1.13
N TYR A 171 -7.20 14.18 -0.51
CA TYR A 171 -8.59 14.62 -0.42
C TYR A 171 -9.00 14.66 1.05
N ASP A 172 -9.66 15.74 1.49
CA ASP A 172 -10.06 15.96 2.90
C ASP A 172 -8.97 15.66 3.95
N GLY A 173 -7.72 15.93 3.59
CA GLY A 173 -6.57 15.78 4.48
C GLY A 173 -6.09 14.34 4.69
N GLN A 174 -6.53 13.39 3.85
CA GLN A 174 -6.05 12.01 3.79
C GLN A 174 -5.60 11.61 2.36
N PRO A 175 -4.67 10.65 2.21
CA PRO A 175 -4.31 10.10 0.91
C PRO A 175 -5.42 9.23 0.32
N CYS A 176 -5.84 9.55 -0.89
CA CYS A 176 -6.90 8.87 -1.63
C CYS A 176 -6.43 8.47 -3.03
N LEU A 177 -7.03 7.41 -3.54
CA LEU A 177 -6.99 7.07 -4.96
C LEU A 177 -7.81 8.10 -5.74
N SER A 178 -7.24 8.71 -6.77
CA SER A 178 -7.96 9.63 -7.65
C SER A 178 -8.14 9.09 -9.06
N ASN A 179 -7.23 8.26 -9.54
CA ASN A 179 -7.36 7.66 -10.86
C ASN A 179 -6.66 6.31 -10.95
N ILE A 180 -7.14 5.43 -11.82
CA ILE A 180 -6.41 4.24 -12.28
C ILE A 180 -6.41 4.23 -13.81
N TYR A 181 -5.22 4.12 -14.38
CA TYR A 181 -5.02 3.81 -15.80
C TYR A 181 -4.60 2.34 -15.92
N VAL A 182 -5.25 1.58 -16.80
CA VAL A 182 -4.89 0.19 -17.11
C VAL A 182 -4.58 0.10 -18.60
N ASP A 183 -3.34 -0.25 -18.92
CA ASP A 183 -2.88 -0.45 -20.28
C ASP A 183 -2.89 -1.93 -20.64
N GLU A 184 -3.64 -2.26 -21.68
CA GLU A 184 -3.76 -3.61 -22.21
C GLU A 184 -2.85 -3.80 -23.43
N HIS A 185 -2.07 -4.87 -23.39
CA HIS A 185 -1.26 -5.31 -24.53
C HIS A 185 -1.63 -6.74 -24.93
N ASN A 186 -1.53 -7.05 -26.22
CA ASN A 186 -1.79 -8.39 -26.71
C ASN A 186 -0.61 -9.36 -26.44
N SER A 187 -0.76 -10.62 -26.86
CA SER A 187 0.26 -11.67 -26.65
C SER A 187 1.63 -11.37 -27.28
N SER A 188 1.70 -10.42 -28.22
CA SER A 188 2.93 -9.95 -28.88
C SER A 188 3.42 -8.59 -28.39
N ALA A 189 3.00 -8.15 -27.19
CA ALA A 189 3.38 -6.87 -26.57
C ALA A 189 2.92 -5.61 -27.33
N LYS A 190 1.94 -5.72 -28.24
CA LYS A 190 1.38 -4.54 -28.91
C LYS A 190 0.25 -3.96 -28.08
N TYR A 191 0.35 -2.67 -27.79
CA TYR A 191 -0.71 -1.87 -27.16
C TYR A 191 -2.05 -2.10 -27.86
N GLN A 192 -3.10 -2.23 -27.08
CA GLN A 192 -4.49 -2.39 -27.54
C GLN A 192 -5.35 -1.21 -27.10
N ALA A 193 -5.36 -0.92 -25.79
CA ALA A 193 -6.20 0.11 -25.21
C ALA A 193 -5.66 0.56 -23.85
N THR A 194 -6.00 1.79 -23.46
CA THR A 194 -5.90 2.31 -22.11
C THR A 194 -7.31 2.49 -21.57
N HIS A 195 -7.57 1.94 -20.40
CA HIS A 195 -8.80 2.17 -19.65
C HIS A 195 -8.50 3.11 -18.49
N GLN A 196 -9.20 4.24 -18.44
CA GLN A 196 -9.09 5.21 -17.36
C GLN A 196 -10.32 5.12 -16.46
N PHE A 197 -10.07 5.06 -15.16
CA PHE A 197 -11.10 5.03 -14.13
C PHE A 197 -10.88 6.21 -13.19
N ASP A 198 -11.79 7.17 -13.25
CA ASP A 198 -11.75 8.38 -12.44
C ASP A 198 -12.51 8.19 -11.13
N PHE A 199 -11.81 8.40 -10.02
CA PHE A 199 -12.31 8.29 -8.66
C PHE A 199 -12.51 9.67 -8.02
N THR A 200 -12.24 10.76 -8.75
CA THR A 200 -12.53 12.13 -8.28
C THR A 200 -14.00 12.51 -8.44
N SER A 201 -14.74 11.80 -9.28
CA SER A 201 -16.04 12.22 -9.83
C SER A 201 -17.23 11.34 -9.42
N PHE A 202 -17.05 10.35 -8.55
CA PHE A 202 -18.19 9.67 -7.89
C PHE A 202 -18.82 10.61 -6.87
N GLY A 203 -19.82 11.39 -7.32
CA GLY A 203 -20.61 12.28 -6.48
C GLY A 203 -21.22 11.55 -5.29
N ASP A 204 -21.39 12.27 -4.18
CA ASP A 204 -22.03 11.90 -2.91
C ASP A 204 -21.58 10.59 -2.19
N GLU A 205 -20.82 9.69 -2.82
CA GLU A 205 -20.37 8.40 -2.26
C GLU A 205 -18.97 8.42 -1.61
N GLY A 206 -18.33 9.59 -1.60
CA GLY A 206 -17.22 9.87 -0.69
C GLY A 206 -15.84 9.49 -1.22
N ASP A 207 -14.85 9.87 -0.41
CA ASP A 207 -13.44 9.67 -0.67
C ASP A 207 -13.11 8.20 -0.96
N PHE A 208 -12.12 7.94 -1.82
CA PHE A 208 -11.51 6.62 -2.02
C PHE A 208 -10.20 6.49 -1.24
N PRO A 209 -10.23 6.39 0.10
CA PRO A 209 -9.04 6.43 0.91
C PRO A 209 -8.19 5.17 0.70
N LEU A 210 -6.87 5.35 0.69
CA LEU A 210 -5.96 4.24 0.40
C LEU A 210 -6.00 3.11 1.43
N TYR A 211 -6.51 3.32 2.64
CA TYR A 211 -6.62 2.23 3.63
C TYR A 211 -7.62 1.13 3.21
N ARG A 212 -8.59 1.46 2.33
CA ARG A 212 -9.54 0.49 1.75
C ARG A 212 -9.04 -0.16 0.47
N TYR A 213 -7.99 0.39 -0.13
CA TYR A 213 -7.45 -0.08 -1.41
C TYR A 213 -6.98 -1.54 -1.32
N ARG A 214 -7.06 -2.27 -2.43
CA ARG A 214 -6.55 -3.65 -2.55
C ARG A 214 -5.52 -3.73 -3.65
N ARG A 215 -4.41 -4.41 -3.40
CA ARG A 215 -3.32 -4.62 -4.39
C ARG A 215 -3.78 -5.21 -5.72
N HIS A 216 -4.85 -5.99 -5.72
CA HIS A 216 -5.42 -6.63 -6.90
C HIS A 216 -6.65 -5.88 -7.45
N PHE A 217 -7.05 -4.75 -6.85
CA PHE A 217 -8.20 -3.96 -7.28
C PHE A 217 -8.17 -3.57 -8.77
N PRO A 218 -7.03 -3.15 -9.37
CA PRO A 218 -6.99 -2.86 -10.80
C PRO A 218 -7.39 -4.07 -11.68
N MET A 219 -7.21 -5.30 -11.20
CA MET A 219 -7.65 -6.52 -11.91
C MET A 219 -9.14 -6.77 -11.78
N LEU A 220 -9.72 -6.53 -10.61
CA LEU A 220 -11.17 -6.61 -10.42
C LEU A 220 -11.88 -5.56 -11.24
N LEU A 221 -11.32 -4.34 -11.27
CA LEU A 221 -11.83 -3.22 -12.05
C LEU A 221 -11.83 -3.52 -13.54
N ARG A 222 -10.75 -4.13 -14.05
CA ARG A 222 -10.67 -4.64 -15.43
C ARG A 222 -11.77 -5.67 -15.75
N MET A 223 -12.12 -6.51 -14.79
CA MET A 223 -13.20 -7.50 -14.93
C MET A 223 -14.62 -6.89 -14.79
N GLY A 224 -14.71 -5.56 -14.64
CA GLY A 224 -15.97 -4.85 -14.49
C GLY A 224 -16.53 -4.85 -13.06
N ASN A 225 -15.74 -5.20 -12.06
CA ASN A 225 -16.15 -5.19 -10.66
C ASN A 225 -15.77 -3.85 -10.00
N TYR A 226 -16.59 -2.83 -10.26
CA TYR A 226 -16.40 -1.47 -9.76
C TYR A 226 -16.63 -1.34 -8.25
N ASP A 227 -17.53 -2.15 -7.69
CA ASP A 227 -17.93 -2.09 -6.29
C ASP A 227 -16.89 -2.71 -5.34
N ALA A 228 -15.90 -3.43 -5.87
CA ALA A 228 -14.87 -4.12 -5.08
C ALA A 228 -13.87 -3.21 -4.33
N PHE A 229 -14.08 -1.90 -4.32
CA PHE A 229 -13.26 -0.97 -3.55
C PHE A 229 -13.49 -1.15 -2.04
N GLY A 230 -12.72 -2.04 -1.43
CA GLY A 230 -12.71 -2.26 0.02
C GLY A 230 -13.89 -3.06 0.57
N GLU A 231 -14.46 -3.99 -0.20
CA GLU A 231 -15.41 -5.04 0.27
C GLU A 231 -14.70 -6.21 0.95
#